data_AF-A0A9E5R5B7-F1
#
_entry.id   AF-A0A9E5R5B7-F1
#
_cell.length_a   1.000
_cell.length_b   1.000
_cell.length_c   1.000
_cell.angle_alpha   90.00
_cell.angle_beta   90.00
_cell.angle_gamma   90.00
#
_symmetry.space_group_name_H-M   'P 1'
#
loop_
_entity.id
_entity.type
_entity.pdbx_description
1 polymer ?
#
loop_
_entity_poly.entity_id
_entity_poly.type
_entity_poly.pdbx_seq_one_letter_code
_entity_poly.pdbx_strand_id
1 'polypeptide(L)'
;MMVDMTFLHNILTEKYTEAHLDALLQMIDRLHDAAVVGAVNNVATLDTRDLIGWLDDIIFTAEETIRELQEHTHSTAPSGRAGWSEN
;
A
#
# COMPACT_ATOMS: atom_id res chain seq x y z
N MET A 1 -19.09 8.71 0.17
CA MET A 1 -18.13 9.82 0.32
C MET A 1 -17.52 10.04 -1.05
N MET A 2 -17.49 11.27 -1.58
CA MET A 2 -16.86 11.55 -2.87
C MET A 2 -15.35 11.68 -2.65
N VAL A 3 -14.55 10.88 -3.36
CA VAL A 3 -13.09 10.98 -3.31
C VAL A 3 -12.66 12.22 -4.11
N ASP A 4 -11.94 13.14 -3.47
CA ASP A 4 -11.37 14.30 -4.15
C ASP A 4 -10.09 13.90 -4.91
N MET A 5 -10.25 13.70 -6.22
CA MET A 5 -9.16 13.28 -7.09
C MET A 5 -8.07 14.35 -7.26
N THR A 6 -8.41 15.63 -7.14
CA THR A 6 -7.42 16.72 -7.23
C THR A 6 -6.54 16.73 -5.99
N PHE A 7 -7.13 16.58 -4.81
CA PHE A 7 -6.37 16.44 -3.58
C PHE A 7 -5.47 15.19 -3.60
N LEU A 8 -6.01 14.03 -4.00
CA LEU A 8 -5.23 12.80 -4.08
C LEU A 8 -4.07 12.90 -5.07
N HIS A 9 -4.29 13.50 -6.24
CA HIS A 9 -3.22 13.72 -7.21
C HIS A 9 -2.07 14.50 -6.58
N ASN A 10 -2.36 15.66 -5.98
CA ASN A 10 -1.33 16.50 -5.37
C ASN A 10 -0.59 15.79 -4.23
N ILE A 11 -1.28 14.95 -3.45
CA ILE A 11 -0.62 14.14 -2.41
C ILE A 11 0.30 13.09 -3.04
N LEU A 12 -0.21 12.29 -3.98
CA LEU A 12 0.49 11.10 -4.48
C LEU A 12 1.55 11.39 -5.55
N THR A 13 1.46 12.51 -6.28
CA THR A 13 2.43 12.81 -7.35
C THR A 13 3.40 13.91 -6.98
N GLU A 14 2.97 14.91 -6.20
CA GLU A 14 3.81 16.06 -5.87
C GLU A 14 4.47 15.95 -4.50
N LYS A 15 3.82 15.30 -3.52
CA LYS A 15 4.32 15.20 -2.15
C LYS A 15 4.94 13.86 -1.82
N TYR A 16 4.28 12.74 -2.18
CA TYR A 16 4.75 11.39 -1.91
C TYR A 16 5.23 10.73 -3.19
N THR A 17 6.45 11.07 -3.58
CA THR A 17 7.12 10.45 -4.73
C THR A 17 7.61 9.03 -4.43
N GLU A 18 8.04 8.30 -5.47
CA GLU A 18 8.67 6.97 -5.36
C GLU A 18 9.81 6.94 -4.33
N ALA A 19 10.60 8.01 -4.22
CA ALA A 19 11.68 8.12 -3.24
C ALA A 19 11.20 8.06 -1.78
N HIS A 20 9.98 8.54 -1.49
CA HIS A 20 9.39 8.45 -0.15
C HIS A 20 8.92 7.03 0.17
N LEU A 21 8.44 6.29 -0.84
CA LEU A 21 8.09 4.87 -0.68
C LEU A 21 9.34 4.04 -0.43
N ASP A 22 10.41 4.29 -1.18
CA ASP A 22 11.70 3.63 -0.98
C ASP A 22 12.28 3.94 0.42
N ALA A 23 12.21 5.20 0.86
CA ALA A 23 12.62 5.58 2.21
C ALA A 23 11.79 4.89 3.30
N LEU A 24 10.48 4.75 3.11
CA LEU A 24 9.61 4.02 4.03
C LEU A 24 10.01 2.53 4.10
N LEU A 25 10.23 1.89 2.96
CA LEU A 25 10.67 0.49 2.90
C LEU A 25 12.01 0.29 3.57
N GLN A 26 13.00 1.15 3.28
CA GLN A 26 14.31 1.10 3.95
C GLN A 26 14.19 1.28 5.46
N MET A 27 13.31 2.16 5.92
CA MET A 27 13.07 2.36 7.35
C MET A 27 12.44 1.12 8.01
N ILE A 28 11.48 0.47 7.36
CA ILE A 28 10.88 -0.79 7.84
C ILE A 28 11.93 -1.91 7.86
N ASP A 29 12.81 -1.98 6.86
CA ASP A 29 13.91 -2.95 6.79
C ASP A 29 14.90 -2.77 7.96
N ARG A 30 15.28 -1.52 8.28
CA ARG A 30 16.11 -1.23 9.46
C ARG A 30 15.41 -1.53 10.78
N LEU A 31 14.10 -1.31 10.85
CA LEU A 31 13.33 -1.70 12.02
C LEU A 31 13.31 -3.23 12.17
N HIS A 32 13.20 -3.96 11.07
CA HIS A 32 13.31 -5.42 11.05
C HIS A 32 14.68 -5.89 11.56
N ASP A 33 15.79 -5.28 11.12
CA ASP A 33 17.14 -5.57 11.65
C ASP A 33 17.19 -5.45 13.19
N ALA A 34 16.60 -4.37 13.74
CA ALA A 34 16.55 -4.15 15.18
C ALA A 34 15.62 -5.14 15.91
N ALA A 35 14.51 -5.53 15.29
CA ALA A 35 13.58 -6.52 15.82
C ALA A 35 14.21 -7.91 15.94
N VAL A 36 14.97 -8.35 14.91
CA VAL A 36 15.67 -9.64 14.90
C VAL A 36 16.58 -9.82 16.10
N VAL A 37 17.25 -8.74 16.54
CA VAL A 37 18.17 -8.78 17.69
C VAL A 37 17.54 -8.33 19.02
N GLY A 38 16.22 -8.07 19.05
CA GLY A 38 15.50 -7.64 20.25
C GLY A 38 15.86 -6.22 20.73
N ALA A 39 16.31 -5.34 19.83
CA ALA A 39 16.83 -4.00 20.14
C ALA A 39 15.92 -2.85 19.67
N VAL A 40 14.64 -3.10 19.38
CA VAL A 40 13.69 -2.09 18.89
C VAL A 40 13.63 -0.86 19.81
N ASN A 41 13.62 -1.06 21.13
CA ASN A 41 13.58 0.02 22.12
C ASN A 41 14.83 0.93 22.10
N ASN A 42 15.91 0.55 21.39
CA ASN A 42 17.11 1.36 21.24
C ASN A 42 17.04 2.29 20.02
N VAL A 43 16.16 2.01 19.05
CA VAL A 43 16.11 2.72 17.76
C VAL A 43 14.76 3.40 17.51
N ALA A 44 13.70 3.00 18.22
CA ALA A 44 12.37 3.57 18.11
C ALA A 44 11.99 4.31 19.40
N THR A 45 11.31 5.45 19.24
CA THR A 45 10.72 6.20 20.37
C THR A 45 9.33 5.70 20.75
N LEU A 46 8.66 5.00 19.84
CA LEU A 46 7.38 4.33 20.09
C LEU A 46 7.63 3.05 20.88
N ASP A 47 6.67 2.70 21.75
CA ASP A 47 6.71 1.38 22.37
C ASP A 47 6.42 0.28 21.34
N THR A 48 6.80 -0.95 21.68
CA THR A 48 6.68 -2.09 20.76
C THR A 48 5.24 -2.37 20.36
N ARG A 49 4.26 -2.16 21.26
CA ARG A 49 2.85 -2.45 20.98
C ARG A 49 2.31 -1.46 19.95
N ASP A 50 2.59 -0.18 20.14
CA ASP A 50 2.15 0.86 19.21
C ASP A 50 2.81 0.66 17.84
N LEU A 51 4.09 0.29 17.83
CA LEU A 51 4.80 0.02 16.59
C LEU A 51 4.22 -1.18 15.82
N ILE A 52 3.82 -2.24 16.53
CA ILE A 52 3.09 -3.37 15.93
C ILE A 52 1.77 -2.88 15.31
N GLY A 53 0.99 -2.07 16.03
CA GLY A 53 -0.27 -1.53 15.51
C GLY A 53 -0.08 -0.72 14.22
N TRP A 54 0.95 0.14 14.16
CA TRP A 54 1.27 0.87 12.93
C TRP A 54 1.67 -0.04 11.77
N LEU A 55 2.44 -1.10 12.03
CA LEU A 55 2.85 -2.05 10.99
C LEU A 55 1.64 -2.85 10.47
N ASP A 56 0.75 -3.29 11.37
CA ASP A 56 -0.48 -4.00 11.00
C ASP A 56 -1.38 -3.12 10.13
N ASP A 57 -1.56 -1.84 10.48
CA ASP A 57 -2.36 -0.89 9.69
C ASP A 57 -1.76 -0.64 8.30
N ILE A 58 -0.42 -0.55 8.21
CA ILE A 58 0.30 -0.42 6.93
C ILE A 58 0.09 -1.66 6.06
N ILE A 59 0.26 -2.85 6.63
CA ILE A 59 0.07 -4.13 5.93
C ILE A 59 -1.36 -4.20 5.41
N PHE A 60 -2.34 -4.03 6.29
CA PHE A 60 -3.76 -4.10 5.93
C PHE A 60 -4.12 -3.13 4.80
N THR A 61 -3.68 -1.87 4.91
CA THR A 61 -3.98 -0.85 3.91
C THR A 61 -3.32 -1.18 2.57
N ALA A 62 -2.09 -1.68 2.58
CA ALA A 62 -1.39 -2.10 1.36
C ALA A 62 -2.08 -3.30 0.69
N GLU A 63 -2.48 -4.31 1.48
CA GLU A 63 -3.20 -5.48 0.98
C GLU A 63 -4.54 -5.11 0.34
N GLU A 64 -5.34 -4.28 1.02
CA GLU A 64 -6.62 -3.80 0.47
C GLU A 64 -6.43 -2.96 -0.79
N THR A 65 -5.42 -2.09 -0.80
CA THR A 65 -5.09 -1.29 -2.00
C THR A 65 -4.72 -2.19 -3.18
N ILE A 66 -3.90 -3.22 -2.95
CA ILE A 66 -3.54 -4.19 -3.99
C ILE A 66 -4.78 -4.93 -4.49
N ARG A 67 -5.63 -5.41 -3.57
CA ARG A 67 -6.89 -6.10 -3.91
C ARG A 67 -7.76 -5.23 -4.82
N GLU A 68 -7.99 -3.97 -4.45
CA GLU A 68 -8.81 -3.05 -5.24
C GLU A 68 -8.20 -2.74 -6.62
N LEU A 69 -6.88 -2.53 -6.69
CA LEU A 69 -6.18 -2.35 -7.96
C LEU A 69 -6.32 -3.59 -8.87
N GLN A 70 -6.21 -4.80 -8.31
CA GLN A 70 -6.42 -6.04 -9.05
C GLN A 70 -7.87 -6.17 -9.54
N GLU A 71 -8.86 -5.91 -8.69
CA GLU A 71 -10.27 -5.96 -9.07
C GLU A 71 -10.60 -4.98 -10.21
N HIS A 72 -10.05 -3.77 -10.15
CA HIS A 72 -10.28 -2.75 -11.18
C HIS A 72 -9.51 -2.98 -12.48
N THR A 73 -8.35 -3.63 -12.43
CA THR A 73 -7.59 -4.02 -13.64
C THR A 73 -8.18 -5.24 -14.34
N HIS A 74 -8.77 -6.18 -13.60
CA HIS A 74 -9.46 -7.34 -14.19
C HIS A 74 -10.86 -7.02 -14.73
N SER A 75 -11.51 -5.97 -14.23
CA SER A 75 -12.86 -5.54 -14.67
C SER A 75 -12.90 -4.86 -16.05
N THR A 76 -11.75 -4.59 -16.68
CA THR A 76 -11.68 -3.95 -18.01
C THR A 76 -11.60 -4.90 -19.20
N ALA A 77 -11.67 -6.23 -19.00
CA ALA A 77 -11.86 -7.14 -20.13
C ALA A 77 -13.30 -7.02 -20.66
N PRO A 78 -13.53 -6.69 -21.94
CA PRO A 78 -14.89 -6.66 -22.47
C PRO A 78 -15.46 -8.07 -22.40
N SER A 79 -16.48 -8.27 -21.56
CA SER A 79 -17.31 -9.46 -21.60
C SER A 79 -17.96 -9.52 -22.97
N GLY A 80 -17.39 -10.32 -23.87
CA GLY A 80 -17.92 -10.60 -25.19
C GLY A 80 -19.33 -11.17 -25.10
N ARG A 81 -20.34 -10.31 -25.21
CA ARG A 81 -21.64 -10.64 -25.79
C ARG A 81 -21.60 -10.11 -27.22
N ALA A 82 -22.03 -10.79 -28.26
CA ALA A 82 -22.62 -12.10 -28.41
C ALA A 82 -22.63 -12.41 -29.91
N GLY A 83 -22.64 -13.69 -30.26
CA GLY A 83 -23.38 -14.23 -31.40
C GLY A 83 -22.99 -13.76 -32.79
N TRP A 84 -22.15 -14.55 -33.46
CA TRP A 84 -22.43 -14.95 -34.84
C TRP A 84 -22.10 -16.44 -34.98
N SER A 85 -23.16 -17.24 -34.88
CA SER A 85 -23.20 -18.62 -35.38
C SER A 85 -23.39 -18.55 -36.89
N GLU A 86 -22.62 -19.38 -37.61
CA GLU A 86 -22.85 -19.97 -38.92
C GLU A 86 -23.73 -19.21 -39.94
N ASN A 87 -23.12 -18.84 -41.07
CA ASN A 87 -23.40 -19.50 -42.36
C ASN A 87 -22.26 -19.26 -43.36
#